data_AF-A0A8H4YF72-F1
#
_entry.id   AF-A0A8H4YF72-F1
#
_cell.length_a   1.000
_cell.length_b   1.000
_cell.length_c   1.000
_cell.angle_alpha   90.00
_cell.angle_beta   90.00
_cell.angle_gamma   90.00
#
_symmetry.space_group_name_H-M   'P 1'
#
loop_
_entity.id
_entity.type
_entity.pdbx_description
1 polymer ?
#
loop_
_entity_poly.entity_id
_entity_poly.type
_entity_poly.pdbx_seq_one_letter_code
_entity_poly.pdbx_strand_id
1 'polypeptide(L)'
;MIEEAENLGISIRWQSQCLGVKLLDDGRLSVTVSSQNKSENLVDCDLLIAADGAHSKIRASLRPDDKLHYAGATQIGGLAVFPQGIPNPLADSWGIMASGYGNSCFVSPFDGKTVIWAFSKAEEMPAQATGGDGRAILDEVQQHCSEIAEPFASLINSTDPSTAFVIPARDKKPFSHEKVLPGVVFIGDSNHAVSPFAGNGAKMALADGWDLAGFLSASDSIGNAVAAYDKVSVPRAQKTLNSSHWRISIANLEGIAFAIFRCIIQAGGLLKWIAGR
;
A
#
# COMPACT_ATOMS: atom_id res chain seq x y z
N MET A 1 4.19 5.48 -18.05
CA MET A 1 3.12 4.45 -18.09
C MET A 1 1.91 4.93 -18.85
N ILE A 2 1.25 6.03 -18.45
CA ILE A 2 0.09 6.57 -19.17
C ILE A 2 0.45 6.97 -20.61
N GLU A 3 1.48 7.79 -20.79
CA GLU A 3 1.97 8.21 -22.11
C GLU A 3 2.31 7.01 -23.00
N GLU A 4 2.97 5.99 -22.45
CA GLU A 4 3.28 4.77 -23.19
C GLU A 4 2.02 3.99 -23.59
N ALA A 5 1.01 3.92 -22.73
CA ALA A 5 -0.27 3.31 -23.07
C ALA A 5 -0.98 4.06 -24.20
N GLU A 6 -0.92 5.39 -24.21
CA GLU A 6 -1.45 6.23 -25.28
C GLU A 6 -0.68 6.01 -26.60
N ASN A 7 0.64 5.91 -26.54
CA ASN A 7 1.49 5.61 -27.70
C ASN A 7 1.18 4.23 -28.32
N LEU A 8 0.78 3.26 -27.49
CA LEU A 8 0.31 1.94 -27.92
C LEU A 8 -1.15 1.95 -28.43
N GLY A 9 -1.83 3.09 -28.43
CA GLY A 9 -3.20 3.24 -28.91
C GLY A 9 -4.26 2.74 -27.92
N ILE A 10 -3.92 2.57 -26.64
CA ILE A 10 -4.89 2.17 -25.61
C ILE A 10 -5.88 3.32 -25.38
N SER A 11 -7.18 3.03 -25.50
CA SER A 11 -8.22 4.03 -25.25
C SER A 11 -8.34 4.32 -23.75
N ILE A 12 -8.03 5.55 -23.34
CA ILE A 12 -8.15 6.01 -21.96
C ILE A 12 -9.35 6.97 -21.85
N ARG A 13 -10.27 6.67 -20.92
CA ARG A 13 -11.43 7.51 -20.62
C ARG A 13 -11.31 8.06 -19.20
N TRP A 14 -10.82 9.28 -19.09
CA TRP A 14 -10.72 9.98 -17.82
C TRP A 14 -12.09 10.32 -17.23
N GLN A 15 -12.12 10.63 -15.93
CA GLN A 15 -13.31 11.12 -15.22
C GLN A 15 -14.53 10.19 -15.38
N SER A 16 -14.27 8.90 -15.52
CA SER A 16 -15.25 7.84 -15.69
C SER A 16 -15.17 6.90 -14.50
N GLN A 17 -16.32 6.50 -13.96
CA GLN A 17 -16.40 5.61 -12.80
C GLN A 17 -17.15 4.34 -13.15
N CYS A 18 -16.50 3.19 -12.99
CA CYS A 18 -17.20 1.91 -13.05
C CYS A 18 -18.00 1.71 -11.76
N LEU A 19 -19.32 1.57 -11.87
CA LEU A 19 -20.24 1.48 -10.74
C LEU A 19 -20.68 0.04 -10.44
N GLY A 20 -20.71 -0.82 -11.45
CA GLY A 20 -21.14 -2.20 -11.32
C GLY A 20 -20.95 -2.99 -12.60
N VAL A 21 -21.16 -4.29 -12.50
CA VAL A 21 -21.01 -5.22 -13.62
C VAL A 21 -22.04 -6.34 -13.48
N LYS A 22 -22.58 -6.79 -14.61
CA LYS A 22 -23.45 -7.96 -14.70
C LYS A 22 -23.01 -8.87 -15.85
N LEU A 23 -23.29 -10.16 -15.72
CA LEU A 23 -23.13 -11.11 -16.81
C LEU A 23 -24.38 -11.07 -17.69
N LEU A 24 -24.18 -11.09 -19.00
CA LEU A 24 -25.23 -11.15 -20.02
C LEU A 24 -25.51 -12.61 -20.41
N ASP A 25 -26.65 -12.85 -21.06
CA ASP A 25 -27.06 -14.20 -21.51
C ASP A 25 -26.11 -14.78 -22.57
N ASP A 26 -25.40 -13.93 -23.31
CA ASP A 26 -24.40 -14.30 -24.31
C ASP A 26 -23.01 -14.61 -23.71
N GLY A 27 -22.87 -14.51 -22.38
CA GLY A 27 -21.63 -14.76 -21.65
C GLY A 27 -20.68 -13.56 -21.54
N ARG A 28 -20.99 -12.41 -22.15
CA ARG A 28 -20.21 -11.17 -22.00
C ARG A 28 -20.59 -10.42 -20.72
N LEU A 29 -19.74 -9.50 -20.31
CA LEU A 29 -20.01 -8.59 -19.21
C LEU A 29 -20.61 -7.29 -19.73
N SER A 30 -21.55 -6.72 -18.97
CA SER A 30 -22.04 -5.35 -19.18
C SER A 30 -21.69 -4.51 -17.95
N VAL A 31 -20.87 -3.49 -18.16
CA VAL A 31 -20.31 -2.62 -17.13
C VAL A 31 -21.05 -1.29 -17.11
N THR A 32 -21.56 -0.90 -15.96
CA THR A 32 -22.17 0.43 -15.76
C THR A 32 -21.07 1.44 -15.50
N VAL A 33 -20.93 2.42 -16.39
CA VAL A 33 -19.93 3.48 -16.31
C VAL A 33 -20.63 4.83 -16.20
N SER A 34 -20.32 5.58 -15.14
CA SER A 34 -20.81 6.95 -14.95
C SER A 34 -19.77 7.95 -15.43
N SER A 35 -20.22 8.91 -16.24
CA SER A 35 -19.40 10.03 -16.71
C SER A 35 -19.50 11.25 -15.79
N GLN A 36 -18.70 12.28 -16.06
CA GLN A 36 -18.68 13.53 -15.29
C GLN A 36 -20.05 14.21 -15.13
N ASN A 37 -20.93 14.07 -16.13
CA ASN A 37 -22.29 14.63 -16.09
C ASN A 37 -23.29 13.74 -15.32
N LYS A 38 -22.79 12.72 -14.62
CA LYS A 38 -23.57 11.66 -13.95
C LYS A 38 -24.48 10.87 -14.90
N SER A 39 -24.30 10.98 -16.21
CA SER A 39 -24.94 10.07 -17.15
C SER A 39 -24.28 8.71 -17.06
N GLU A 40 -25.10 7.67 -16.99
CA GLU A 40 -24.66 6.28 -16.96
C GLU A 40 -24.76 5.69 -18.36
N ASN A 41 -23.70 4.98 -18.76
CA ASN A 41 -23.64 4.23 -20.00
C ASN A 41 -23.28 2.78 -19.69
N LEU A 42 -23.77 1.86 -20.53
CA LEU A 42 -23.37 0.47 -20.48
C LEU A 42 -22.25 0.23 -21.50
N VAL A 43 -21.22 -0.47 -21.07
CA VAL A 43 -20.10 -0.91 -21.92
C VAL A 43 -19.98 -2.41 -21.80
N ASP A 44 -20.09 -3.10 -22.93
CA ASP A 44 -19.94 -4.55 -22.95
C ASP A 44 -18.47 -4.96 -23.18
N CYS A 45 -18.01 -6.01 -22.51
CA CYS A 45 -16.67 -6.57 -22.68
C CYS A 45 -16.61 -8.07 -22.36
N ASP A 46 -15.57 -8.76 -22.82
CA ASP A 46 -15.34 -10.18 -22.50
C ASP A 46 -14.64 -10.37 -21.15
N LEU A 47 -13.85 -9.38 -20.73
CA LEU A 47 -13.05 -9.38 -19.51
C LEU A 47 -13.07 -7.98 -18.88
N LEU A 48 -13.30 -7.93 -17.56
CA LEU A 48 -13.17 -6.73 -16.74
C LEU A 48 -12.04 -6.91 -15.74
N ILE A 49 -10.97 -6.13 -15.89
CA ILE A 49 -9.88 -6.05 -14.92
C ILE A 49 -10.18 -4.90 -13.95
N ALA A 50 -10.61 -5.23 -12.74
CA ALA A 50 -10.82 -4.29 -11.65
C ALA A 50 -9.48 -3.93 -11.00
N ALA A 51 -8.93 -2.76 -11.36
CA ALA A 51 -7.73 -2.17 -10.76
C ALA A 51 -8.07 -0.86 -10.00
N ASP A 52 -9.26 -0.78 -9.41
CA ASP A 52 -9.88 0.42 -8.82
C ASP A 52 -9.53 0.63 -7.33
N GLY A 53 -8.43 0.03 -6.87
CA GLY A 53 -7.80 0.32 -5.59
C GLY A 53 -8.48 -0.26 -4.36
N ALA A 54 -8.00 0.14 -3.18
CA ALA A 54 -8.40 -0.42 -1.88
C ALA A 54 -9.89 -0.21 -1.57
N HIS A 55 -10.54 0.81 -2.14
CA HIS A 55 -11.97 1.09 -2.00
C HIS A 55 -12.79 0.67 -3.24
N SER A 56 -12.34 -0.40 -3.90
CA SER A 56 -12.95 -0.94 -5.12
C SER A 56 -14.48 -0.99 -5.07
N LYS A 57 -15.12 -0.29 -6.01
CA LYS A 57 -16.59 -0.29 -6.17
C LYS A 57 -17.07 -1.62 -6.74
N ILE A 58 -16.29 -2.19 -7.66
CA ILE A 58 -16.60 -3.49 -8.25
C ILE A 58 -16.53 -4.58 -7.18
N ARG A 59 -15.53 -4.53 -6.27
CA ARG A 59 -15.45 -5.47 -5.14
C ARG A 59 -16.64 -5.28 -4.21
N ALA A 60 -16.99 -4.05 -3.86
CA ALA A 60 -18.15 -3.79 -3.01
C ALA A 60 -19.46 -4.31 -3.61
N SER A 61 -19.61 -4.26 -4.94
CA SER A 61 -20.80 -4.76 -5.64
C SER A 61 -20.86 -6.30 -5.69
N LEU A 62 -19.74 -6.98 -5.93
CA LEU A 62 -19.71 -8.45 -6.09
C LEU A 62 -19.41 -9.21 -4.79
N ARG A 63 -18.78 -8.55 -3.81
CA ARG A 63 -18.30 -9.11 -2.54
C ARG A 63 -18.51 -8.09 -1.40
N PRO A 64 -19.77 -7.77 -1.04
CA PRO A 64 -20.09 -6.68 -0.12
C PRO A 64 -19.51 -6.84 1.30
N ASP A 65 -19.23 -8.07 1.72
CA ASP A 65 -18.61 -8.37 3.02
C ASP A 65 -17.08 -8.34 2.99
N ASP A 66 -16.45 -8.25 1.81
CA ASP A 66 -14.99 -8.20 1.62
C ASP A 66 -14.48 -6.76 1.79
N LYS A 67 -14.42 -6.34 3.05
CA LYS A 67 -14.08 -4.99 3.49
C LYS A 67 -12.61 -4.88 3.91
N LEU A 68 -12.14 -3.63 4.00
CA LEU A 68 -10.85 -3.33 4.61
C LEU A 68 -10.96 -3.45 6.13
N HIS A 69 -9.97 -4.08 6.74
CA HIS A 69 -9.82 -4.24 8.17
C HIS A 69 -8.74 -3.30 8.68
N TYR A 70 -8.98 -2.74 9.87
CA TYR A 70 -7.95 -1.95 10.54
C TYR A 70 -6.89 -2.89 11.10
N ALA A 71 -5.62 -2.55 10.89
CA ALA A 71 -4.48 -3.40 11.25
C ALA A 71 -3.83 -3.02 12.60
N GLY A 72 -4.46 -2.14 13.39
CA GLY A 72 -4.01 -1.79 14.75
C GLY A 72 -2.89 -0.75 14.82
N ALA A 73 -2.67 0.00 13.74
CA ALA A 73 -1.68 1.07 13.72
C ALA A 73 -2.09 2.20 12.78
N THR A 74 -1.55 3.39 13.03
CA THR A 74 -1.69 4.56 12.16
C THR A 74 -0.33 5.08 11.76
N GLN A 75 -0.23 5.50 10.50
CA GLN A 75 0.94 6.16 9.94
C GLN A 75 0.70 7.67 9.91
N ILE A 76 1.61 8.42 10.51
CA ILE A 76 1.65 9.88 10.45
C ILE A 76 2.96 10.26 9.78
N GLY A 77 2.93 11.09 8.74
CA GLY A 77 4.16 11.36 8.00
C GLY A 77 4.08 12.59 7.12
N GLY A 78 5.14 12.81 6.35
CA GLY A 78 5.25 13.92 5.43
C GLY A 78 6.59 13.93 4.69
N LEU A 79 6.85 15.03 4.01
CA LEU A 79 8.10 15.29 3.30
C LEU A 79 8.92 16.33 4.06
N ALA A 80 10.08 15.91 4.56
CA ALA A 80 11.10 16.79 5.12
C ALA A 80 12.00 17.32 4.01
N VAL A 81 12.15 18.64 3.92
CA VAL A 81 12.95 19.32 2.90
C VAL A 81 14.16 19.97 3.54
N PHE A 82 15.35 19.59 3.08
CA PHE A 82 16.65 20.11 3.49
C PHE A 82 17.29 20.86 2.32
N PRO A 83 17.10 22.20 2.20
CA PRO A 83 17.56 22.96 1.04
C PRO A 83 19.07 22.86 0.77
N GLN A 84 19.86 22.66 1.83
CA GLN A 84 21.32 22.53 1.80
C GLN A 84 21.80 21.08 1.64
N GLY A 85 20.88 20.13 1.43
CA GLY A 85 21.17 18.69 1.37
C GLY A 85 20.78 17.96 2.65
N ILE A 86 20.46 16.68 2.52
CA ILE A 86 20.07 15.83 3.65
C ILE A 86 21.28 15.67 4.60
N PRO A 87 21.14 15.98 5.90
CA PRO A 87 22.25 15.87 6.85
C PRO A 87 22.58 14.42 7.19
N ASN A 88 23.83 14.14 7.52
CA ASN A 88 24.20 12.85 8.11
C ASN A 88 23.70 12.74 9.56
N PRO A 89 23.25 11.55 10.00
CA PRO A 89 23.32 10.26 9.30
C PRO A 89 22.12 9.95 8.37
N LEU A 90 21.14 10.83 8.18
CA LEU A 90 19.93 10.55 7.37
C LEU A 90 20.25 10.23 5.90
N ALA A 91 21.29 10.86 5.33
CA ALA A 91 21.69 10.58 3.95
C ALA A 91 22.32 9.18 3.80
N ASP A 92 23.12 8.76 4.78
CA ASP A 92 23.89 7.51 4.73
C ASP A 92 23.18 6.31 5.39
N SER A 93 22.18 6.55 6.25
CA SER A 93 21.51 5.54 7.05
C SER A 93 20.01 5.83 7.15
N TRP A 94 19.25 5.08 6.36
CA TRP A 94 17.80 5.16 6.25
C TRP A 94 17.14 3.81 6.51
N GLY A 95 15.84 3.81 6.79
CA GLY A 95 15.09 2.62 7.20
C GLY A 95 14.24 2.86 8.44
N ILE A 96 14.06 1.82 9.25
CA ILE A 96 13.22 1.88 10.46
C ILE A 96 14.05 2.36 11.65
N MET A 97 13.64 3.49 12.23
CA MET A 97 14.09 4.01 13.51
C MET A 97 13.08 3.59 14.59
N ALA A 98 13.40 2.58 15.38
CA ALA A 98 12.55 2.14 16.48
C ALA A 98 12.96 2.85 17.79
N SER A 99 12.00 3.45 18.50
CA SER A 99 12.26 4.16 19.76
C SER A 99 12.46 3.19 20.93
N GLY A 100 11.82 2.01 20.88
CA GLY A 100 11.74 1.06 22.00
C GLY A 100 10.65 1.38 23.03
N TYR A 101 9.86 2.43 22.77
CA TYR A 101 8.70 2.87 23.56
C TYR A 101 7.40 2.71 22.75
N GLY A 102 7.28 1.61 22.00
CA GLY A 102 6.05 1.28 21.28
C GLY A 102 5.84 2.06 19.99
N ASN A 103 6.84 2.85 19.57
CA ASN A 103 6.77 3.68 18.37
C ASN A 103 7.97 3.48 17.45
N SER A 104 7.75 3.67 16.15
CA SER A 104 8.84 3.65 15.15
C SER A 104 8.62 4.67 14.05
N CYS A 105 9.69 5.09 13.40
CA CYS A 105 9.64 5.97 12.24
C CYS A 105 10.37 5.31 11.08
N PHE A 106 9.69 5.19 9.94
CA PHE A 106 10.36 4.88 8.68
C PHE A 106 10.88 6.19 8.08
N VAL A 107 12.13 6.19 7.62
CA VAL A 107 12.72 7.29 6.85
C VAL A 107 13.34 6.76 5.57
N SER A 108 13.17 7.48 4.47
CA SER A 108 13.83 7.20 3.19
C SER A 108 14.12 8.50 2.45
N PRO A 109 15.37 8.75 2.03
CA PRO A 109 15.67 9.78 1.04
C PRO A 109 14.83 9.54 -0.22
N PHE A 110 14.16 10.58 -0.69
CA PHE A 110 13.44 10.60 -1.96
C PHE A 110 14.35 11.14 -3.07
N ASP A 111 15.10 12.19 -2.75
CA ASP A 111 16.15 12.78 -3.58
C ASP A 111 17.30 13.29 -2.68
N GLY A 112 18.22 14.12 -3.20
CA GLY A 112 19.35 14.64 -2.41
C GLY A 112 19.00 15.69 -1.34
N LYS A 113 17.74 16.11 -1.25
CA LYS A 113 17.25 17.18 -0.36
C LYS A 113 15.97 16.80 0.38
N THR A 114 15.22 15.82 -0.11
CA THR A 114 13.90 15.47 0.40
C THR A 114 13.93 14.10 1.04
N VAL A 115 13.39 13.99 2.26
CA VAL A 115 13.20 12.73 2.97
C VAL A 115 11.71 12.50 3.16
N ILE A 116 11.21 11.35 2.69
CA ILE A 116 9.89 10.87 3.11
C ILE A 116 10.04 10.17 4.46
N TRP A 117 9.12 10.46 5.37
CA TRP A 117 9.07 9.79 6.64
C TRP A 117 7.64 9.43 7.05
N ALA A 118 7.53 8.38 7.86
CA ALA A 118 6.26 7.93 8.40
C ALA A 118 6.47 7.33 9.80
N PHE A 119 5.94 8.02 10.79
CA PHE A 119 5.81 7.58 12.16
C PHE A 119 4.65 6.58 12.31
N SER A 120 4.92 5.47 12.97
CA SER A 120 3.98 4.44 13.35
C SER A 120 3.55 4.59 14.79
N LYS A 121 2.25 4.76 14.99
CA LYS A 121 1.58 4.75 16.27
C LYS A 121 0.70 3.51 16.37
N ALA A 122 0.96 2.66 17.36
CA ALA A 122 0.03 1.59 17.72
C ALA A 122 -1.20 2.21 18.39
N GLU A 123 -2.40 1.84 17.94
CA GLU A 123 -3.63 2.29 18.58
C GLU A 123 -4.77 1.31 18.32
N GLU A 124 -5.69 1.18 19.27
CA GLU A 124 -6.81 0.24 19.16
C GLU A 124 -7.84 0.68 18.12
N MET A 125 -8.06 2.00 18.03
CA MET A 125 -9.05 2.61 17.17
C MET A 125 -8.36 3.44 16.11
N PRO A 126 -8.80 3.37 14.83
CA PRO A 126 -8.21 4.14 13.76
C PRO A 126 -8.36 5.64 14.05
N ALA A 127 -7.24 6.37 13.99
CA ALA A 127 -7.25 7.83 14.02
C ALA A 127 -8.27 8.37 13.01
N GLN A 128 -9.09 9.31 13.48
CA GLN A 128 -9.91 10.09 12.57
C GLN A 128 -9.00 11.08 11.87
N ALA A 129 -9.13 11.22 10.55
CA ALA A 129 -8.50 12.31 9.84
C ALA A 129 -9.07 13.62 10.42
N THR A 130 -8.32 14.24 11.33
CA THR A 130 -8.63 15.59 11.78
C THR A 130 -8.36 16.48 10.57
N GLY A 131 -9.42 16.90 9.87
CA GLY A 131 -9.31 17.99 8.92
C GLY A 131 -8.75 19.19 9.67
N GLY A 132 -7.47 19.47 9.47
CA GLY A 132 -6.71 20.35 10.34
C GLY A 132 -5.35 20.68 9.74
N ASP A 133 -4.79 21.80 10.19
CA ASP A 133 -3.46 22.29 9.86
C ASP A 133 -2.42 21.17 10.05
N GLY A 134 -1.68 20.85 9.00
CA GLY A 134 -0.62 19.85 9.06
C GLY A 134 0.39 20.12 10.17
N ARG A 135 0.52 21.37 10.63
CA ARG A 135 1.34 21.72 11.78
C ARG A 135 0.87 21.07 13.07
N ALA A 136 -0.44 20.98 13.31
CA ALA A 136 -0.98 20.34 14.51
C ALA A 136 -0.65 18.84 14.55
N ILE A 137 -0.67 18.17 13.39
CA ILE A 137 -0.27 16.77 13.23
C ILE A 137 1.21 16.59 13.58
N LEU A 138 2.07 17.49 13.08
CA LEU A 138 3.50 17.47 13.36
C LEU A 138 3.81 17.73 14.83
N ASP A 139 3.11 18.68 15.46
CA ASP A 139 3.27 18.98 16.89
C ASP A 139 2.81 17.79 17.76
N GLU A 140 1.75 17.06 17.38
CA GLU A 140 1.36 15.81 18.06
C GLU A 140 2.48 14.77 17.99
N VAL A 141 3.06 14.55 16.81
CA VAL A 141 4.17 13.60 16.62
C VAL A 141 5.38 14.03 17.46
N GLN A 142 5.70 15.32 17.48
CA GLN A 142 6.83 15.84 18.26
C GLN A 142 6.65 15.63 19.77
N GLN A 143 5.42 15.76 20.30
CA GLN A 143 5.13 15.49 21.71
C GLN A 143 5.31 14.01 22.05
N HIS A 144 4.75 13.11 21.23
CA HIS A 144 4.86 11.66 21.43
C HIS A 144 6.29 11.12 21.26
N CYS A 145 7.14 11.87 20.55
CA CYS A 145 8.50 11.47 20.21
C CYS A 145 9.57 12.36 20.83
N SER A 146 9.24 13.12 21.87
CA SER A 146 10.21 13.99 22.56
C SER A 146 11.44 13.22 23.09
N GLU A 147 11.32 11.90 23.27
CA GLU A 147 12.39 10.99 23.67
C GLU A 147 13.26 10.47 22.50
N ILE A 148 12.84 10.67 21.24
CA ILE A 148 13.60 10.25 20.07
C ILE A 148 14.66 11.31 19.77
N ALA A 149 15.93 10.96 19.99
CA ALA A 149 17.08 11.80 19.70
C ALA A 149 17.17 12.20 18.21
N GLU A 150 18.07 13.13 17.89
CA GLU A 150 18.42 13.45 16.51
C GLU A 150 18.72 12.17 15.69
N PRO A 151 18.27 12.09 14.42
CA PRO A 151 17.81 13.19 13.58
C PRO A 151 16.29 13.43 13.54
N PHE A 152 15.50 12.84 14.44
CA PHE A 152 14.04 12.88 14.36
C PHE A 152 13.46 14.29 14.54
N ALA A 153 13.95 15.06 15.51
CA ALA A 153 13.48 16.43 15.71
C ALA A 153 13.78 17.34 14.50
N SER A 154 14.98 17.22 13.92
CA SER A 154 15.33 17.91 12.67
C SER A 154 14.40 17.54 11.51
N LEU A 155 14.05 16.26 11.37
CA LEU A 155 13.11 15.77 10.36
C LEU A 155 11.72 16.44 10.49
N ILE A 156 11.15 16.45 11.69
CA ILE A 156 9.84 17.08 11.93
C ILE A 156 9.89 18.59 11.66
N ASN A 157 10.93 19.27 12.14
CA ASN A 157 11.08 20.72 11.96
C ASN A 157 11.28 21.13 10.49
N SER A 158 11.88 20.26 9.67
CA SER A 158 12.07 20.48 8.23
C SER A 158 10.92 19.97 7.37
N THR A 159 9.84 19.44 7.96
CA THR A 159 8.69 18.93 7.21
C THR A 159 7.81 20.06 6.69
N ASP A 160 7.46 19.99 5.40
CA ASP A 160 6.42 20.84 4.82
C ASP A 160 5.05 20.42 5.39
N PRO A 161 4.39 21.26 6.20
CA PRO A 161 3.12 20.90 6.82
C PRO A 161 2.01 20.59 5.81
N SER A 162 2.08 21.13 4.58
CA SER A 162 1.09 20.84 3.54
C SER A 162 1.15 19.40 3.02
N THR A 163 2.25 18.70 3.30
CA THR A 163 2.46 17.29 2.94
C THR A 163 2.14 16.32 4.08
N ALA A 164 1.78 16.85 5.26
CA ALA A 164 1.48 16.03 6.43
C ALA A 164 0.25 15.15 6.16
N PHE A 165 0.34 13.87 6.52
CA PHE A 165 -0.74 12.91 6.36
C PHE A 165 -0.95 12.07 7.61
N VAL A 166 -2.19 11.58 7.78
CA VAL A 166 -2.57 10.57 8.76
C VAL A 166 -3.29 9.45 8.02
N ILE A 167 -2.73 8.25 8.02
CA ILE A 167 -3.25 7.09 7.30
C ILE A 167 -3.40 5.92 8.29
N PRO A 168 -4.64 5.59 8.70
CA PRO A 168 -4.90 4.36 9.43
C PRO A 168 -4.51 3.15 8.58
N ALA A 169 -3.72 2.25 9.16
CA ALA A 169 -3.30 1.03 8.48
C ALA A 169 -4.51 0.15 8.22
N ARG A 170 -4.85 -0.01 6.94
CA ARG A 170 -5.94 -0.88 6.52
C ARG A 170 -5.47 -1.85 5.47
N ASP A 171 -5.97 -3.08 5.58
CA ASP A 171 -5.66 -4.14 4.64
C ASP A 171 -6.83 -5.11 4.49
N LYS A 172 -6.67 -6.06 3.57
CA LYS A 172 -7.54 -7.22 3.44
C LYS A 172 -6.76 -8.42 2.91
N LYS A 173 -7.28 -9.61 3.17
CA LYS A 173 -6.71 -10.85 2.64
C LYS A 173 -6.92 -10.96 1.13
N PRO A 174 -5.96 -11.47 0.35
CA PRO A 174 -6.20 -11.82 -1.06
C PRO A 174 -7.29 -12.89 -1.17
N PHE A 175 -7.90 -13.00 -2.35
CA PHE A 175 -8.86 -14.06 -2.68
C PHE A 175 -8.66 -14.55 -4.11
N SER A 176 -9.03 -15.81 -4.36
CA SER A 176 -9.09 -16.37 -5.72
C SER A 176 -10.39 -15.97 -6.42
N HIS A 177 -10.34 -15.94 -7.75
CA HIS A 177 -11.44 -15.55 -8.63
C HIS A 177 -12.41 -16.69 -8.95
N GLU A 178 -12.19 -17.89 -8.40
CA GLU A 178 -13.05 -19.07 -8.63
C GLU A 178 -14.53 -18.81 -8.29
N LYS A 179 -14.79 -18.03 -7.25
CA LYS A 179 -16.15 -17.66 -6.78
C LYS A 179 -16.55 -16.23 -7.13
N VAL A 180 -15.80 -15.59 -8.02
CA VAL A 180 -16.12 -14.27 -8.56
C VAL A 180 -16.95 -14.46 -9.83
N LEU A 181 -17.72 -13.43 -10.22
CA LEU A 181 -18.42 -13.42 -11.50
C LEU A 181 -17.45 -13.76 -12.64
N PRO A 182 -17.73 -14.77 -13.48
CA PRO A 182 -16.86 -15.13 -14.61
C PRO A 182 -16.56 -13.92 -15.50
N GLY A 183 -15.30 -13.78 -15.91
CA GLY A 183 -14.83 -12.62 -16.69
C GLY A 183 -14.43 -11.40 -15.86
N VAL A 184 -14.62 -11.39 -14.54
CA VAL A 184 -14.14 -10.29 -13.67
C VAL A 184 -12.90 -10.71 -12.90
N VAL A 185 -11.83 -9.93 -13.02
CA VAL A 185 -10.53 -10.17 -12.38
C VAL A 185 -10.11 -8.95 -11.58
N PHE A 186 -9.69 -9.13 -10.34
CA PHE A 186 -9.18 -8.09 -9.45
C PHE A 186 -7.66 -8.15 -9.38
N ILE A 187 -7.00 -6.99 -9.50
CA ILE A 187 -5.53 -6.85 -9.38
C ILE A 187 -5.18 -5.68 -8.45
N GLY A 188 -3.97 -5.72 -7.88
CA GLY A 188 -3.53 -4.72 -6.91
C GLY A 188 -4.44 -4.64 -5.69
N ASP A 189 -4.62 -3.43 -5.16
CA ASP A 189 -5.37 -3.22 -3.91
C ASP A 189 -6.87 -3.58 -4.01
N SER A 190 -7.41 -3.74 -5.22
CA SER A 190 -8.78 -4.24 -5.39
C SER A 190 -8.88 -5.73 -5.00
N ASN A 191 -7.80 -6.52 -5.11
CA ASN A 191 -7.75 -7.92 -4.65
C ASN A 191 -7.04 -8.07 -3.30
N HIS A 192 -5.94 -7.36 -3.09
CA HIS A 192 -5.03 -7.58 -1.96
C HIS A 192 -4.46 -6.28 -1.39
N ALA A 193 -5.33 -5.35 -1.00
CA ALA A 193 -4.90 -4.13 -0.32
C ALA A 193 -4.04 -4.47 0.91
N VAL A 194 -2.82 -3.96 0.91
CA VAL A 194 -1.88 -4.08 2.02
C VAL A 194 -1.69 -2.71 2.66
N SER A 195 -1.47 -2.70 3.98
CA SER A 195 -1.20 -1.45 4.68
C SER A 195 0.12 -0.81 4.20
N PRO A 196 0.32 0.50 4.39
CA PRO A 196 1.55 1.20 3.97
C PRO A 196 2.85 0.55 4.49
N PHE A 197 2.78 -0.11 5.64
CA PHE A 197 3.87 -0.90 6.25
C PHE A 197 4.45 -2.01 5.36
N ALA A 198 3.67 -2.50 4.38
CA ALA A 198 4.14 -3.50 3.44
C ALA A 198 5.23 -2.95 2.51
N GLY A 199 5.16 -1.66 2.14
CA GLY A 199 6.09 -1.00 1.23
C GLY A 199 6.16 -1.61 -0.18
N ASN A 200 5.22 -2.48 -0.55
CA ASN A 200 5.27 -3.28 -1.77
C ASN A 200 3.96 -3.32 -2.57
N GLY A 201 2.92 -2.57 -2.18
CA GLY A 201 1.60 -2.60 -2.85
C GLY A 201 1.69 -2.30 -4.35
N ALA A 202 2.33 -1.17 -4.72
CA ALA A 202 2.52 -0.79 -6.12
C ALA A 202 3.35 -1.83 -6.92
N LYS A 203 4.42 -2.35 -6.31
CA LYS A 203 5.23 -3.43 -6.92
C LYS A 203 4.38 -4.68 -7.19
N MET A 204 3.50 -5.05 -6.26
CA MET A 204 2.61 -6.19 -6.45
C MET A 204 1.59 -5.93 -7.55
N ALA A 205 0.99 -4.75 -7.61
CA ALA A 205 0.04 -4.39 -8.67
C ALA A 205 0.68 -4.45 -10.07
N LEU A 206 1.94 -3.99 -10.19
CA LEU A 206 2.70 -4.10 -11.44
C LEU A 206 2.99 -5.56 -11.81
N ALA A 207 3.41 -6.38 -10.84
CA ALA A 207 3.60 -7.80 -11.05
C ALA A 207 2.29 -8.51 -11.43
N ASP A 208 1.15 -8.10 -10.88
CA ASP A 208 -0.16 -8.65 -11.27
C ASP A 208 -0.48 -8.35 -12.73
N GLY A 209 -0.28 -7.11 -13.16
CA GLY A 209 -0.49 -6.72 -14.57
C GLY A 209 0.40 -7.54 -15.52
N TRP A 210 1.67 -7.74 -15.15
CA TRP A 210 2.60 -8.56 -15.93
C TRP A 210 2.18 -10.04 -15.98
N ASP A 211 1.95 -10.65 -14.81
CA ASP A 211 1.59 -12.07 -14.69
C ASP A 211 0.27 -12.35 -15.42
N LEU A 212 -0.76 -11.52 -15.19
CA LEU A 212 -2.08 -11.68 -15.81
C LEU A 212 -1.99 -11.54 -17.33
N ALA A 213 -1.27 -10.54 -17.85
CA ALA A 213 -1.07 -10.39 -19.29
C ALA A 213 -0.37 -11.62 -19.88
N GLY A 214 0.68 -12.13 -19.24
CA GLY A 214 1.39 -13.33 -19.66
C GLY A 214 0.49 -14.57 -19.71
N PHE A 215 -0.33 -14.79 -18.68
CA PHE A 215 -1.25 -15.92 -18.66
C PHE A 215 -2.39 -15.78 -19.67
N LEU A 216 -2.90 -14.56 -19.91
CA LEU A 216 -3.90 -14.30 -20.95
C LEU A 216 -3.35 -14.59 -22.35
N SER A 217 -2.08 -14.28 -22.62
CA SER A 217 -1.46 -14.57 -23.92
C SER A 217 -1.13 -16.05 -24.14
N ALA A 218 -0.96 -16.83 -23.06
CA ALA A 218 -0.50 -18.22 -23.14
C ALA A 218 -1.60 -19.28 -22.95
N SER A 219 -2.80 -18.88 -22.56
CA SER A 219 -3.89 -19.82 -22.22
C SER A 219 -4.98 -19.87 -23.29
N ASP A 220 -5.59 -21.04 -23.46
CA ASP A 220 -6.68 -21.25 -24.43
C ASP A 220 -8.02 -20.64 -23.99
N SER A 221 -8.13 -20.15 -22.76
CA SER A 221 -9.34 -19.49 -22.24
C SER A 221 -9.03 -18.49 -21.13
N ILE A 222 -9.89 -17.48 -20.98
CA ILE A 222 -9.83 -16.51 -19.88
C ILE A 222 -9.87 -17.22 -18.52
N GLY A 223 -10.73 -18.23 -18.36
CA GLY A 223 -10.84 -18.99 -17.11
C GLY A 223 -9.52 -19.67 -16.71
N ASN A 224 -8.85 -20.31 -17.68
CA ASN A 224 -7.55 -20.96 -17.44
C ASN A 224 -6.46 -19.93 -17.10
N ALA A 225 -6.44 -18.78 -17.80
CA ALA A 225 -5.49 -17.71 -17.53
C ALA A 225 -5.66 -17.16 -16.10
N VAL A 226 -6.90 -16.91 -15.69
CA VAL A 226 -7.22 -16.38 -14.36
C VAL A 226 -6.88 -17.39 -13.26
N ALA A 227 -7.17 -18.68 -13.48
CA ALA A 227 -6.78 -19.73 -12.54
C ALA A 227 -5.24 -19.87 -12.42
N ALA A 228 -4.50 -19.67 -13.50
CA ALA A 228 -3.03 -19.67 -13.48
C ALA A 228 -2.48 -18.43 -12.75
N TYR A 229 -3.07 -17.26 -13.00
CA TYR A 229 -2.77 -16.02 -12.28
C TYR A 229 -2.99 -16.17 -10.77
N ASP A 230 -4.13 -16.72 -10.35
CA ASP A 230 -4.45 -16.90 -8.92
C ASP A 230 -3.42 -17.76 -8.18
N LYS A 231 -2.87 -18.78 -8.84
CA LYS A 231 -1.85 -19.67 -8.27
C LYS A 231 -0.56 -18.93 -7.90
N VAL A 232 -0.26 -17.81 -8.56
CA VAL A 232 0.95 -17.02 -8.28
C VAL A 232 0.66 -15.76 -7.47
N SER A 233 -0.45 -15.07 -7.75
CA SER A 233 -0.76 -13.76 -7.15
C SER A 233 -1.24 -13.89 -5.70
N VAL A 234 -2.12 -14.85 -5.40
CA VAL A 234 -2.70 -15.02 -4.05
C VAL A 234 -1.63 -15.38 -3.01
N PRO A 235 -0.72 -16.36 -3.23
CA PRO A 235 0.34 -16.65 -2.26
C PRO A 235 1.33 -15.48 -2.09
N ARG A 236 1.66 -14.78 -3.20
CA ARG A 236 2.53 -13.59 -3.18
C ARG A 236 1.93 -12.50 -2.29
N ALA A 237 0.66 -12.18 -2.50
CA ALA A 237 -0.07 -11.20 -1.71
C ALA A 237 -0.18 -11.60 -0.22
N GLN A 238 -0.51 -12.87 0.06
CA GLN A 238 -0.66 -13.37 1.43
C GLN A 238 0.66 -13.26 2.21
N LYS A 239 1.80 -13.59 1.56
CA LYS A 239 3.13 -13.44 2.16
C LYS A 239 3.43 -11.98 2.51
N THR A 240 3.10 -11.06 1.62
CA THR A 240 3.29 -9.61 1.86
C THR A 240 2.42 -9.12 3.01
N LEU A 241 1.16 -9.54 3.06
CA LEU A 241 0.23 -9.18 4.14
C LEU A 241 0.74 -9.67 5.50
N ASN A 242 1.15 -10.94 5.60
CA ASN A 242 1.72 -11.51 6.83
C ASN A 242 2.99 -10.76 7.26
N SER A 243 3.84 -10.39 6.30
CA SER A 243 5.05 -9.61 6.57
C SER A 243 4.71 -8.20 7.07
N SER A 244 3.64 -7.60 6.57
CA SER A 244 3.14 -6.30 7.01
C SER A 244 2.66 -6.35 8.46
N HIS A 245 1.82 -7.34 8.81
CA HIS A 245 1.34 -7.54 10.19
C HIS A 245 2.48 -7.80 11.17
N TRP A 246 3.49 -8.57 10.75
CA TRP A 246 4.70 -8.79 11.55
C TRP A 246 5.53 -7.52 11.74
N ARG A 247 5.61 -6.64 10.73
CA ARG A 247 6.28 -5.33 10.88
C ARG A 247 5.54 -4.43 11.85
N ILE A 248 4.21 -4.40 11.77
CA ILE A 248 3.37 -3.65 12.72
C ILE A 248 3.60 -4.16 14.14
N SER A 249 3.62 -5.48 14.35
CA SER A 249 3.85 -6.02 15.69
C SER A 249 5.25 -5.71 16.25
N ILE A 250 6.28 -5.67 15.38
CA ILE A 250 7.64 -5.33 15.79
C ILE A 250 7.84 -3.84 16.04
N ALA A 251 7.25 -2.99 15.19
CA ALA A 251 7.30 -1.54 15.31
C ALA A 251 6.82 -1.05 16.68
N ASN A 252 5.96 -1.85 17.33
CA ASN A 252 5.32 -1.55 18.59
C ASN A 252 5.93 -2.33 19.77
N LEU A 253 7.09 -2.97 19.60
CA LEU A 253 7.75 -3.66 20.72
C LEU A 253 8.28 -2.67 21.76
N GLU A 254 8.10 -3.04 23.03
CA GLU A 254 8.54 -2.26 24.19
C GLU A 254 9.46 -3.08 25.10
N GLY A 255 10.26 -2.37 25.90
CA GLY A 255 11.00 -2.93 27.05
C GLY A 255 11.87 -4.14 26.70
N ILE A 256 11.72 -5.22 27.47
CA ILE A 256 12.54 -6.44 27.34
C ILE A 256 12.36 -7.11 25.97
N ALA A 257 11.14 -7.08 25.42
CA ALA A 257 10.87 -7.68 24.12
C ALA A 257 11.63 -6.94 22.99
N PHE A 258 11.65 -5.60 23.06
CA PHE A 258 12.47 -4.79 22.15
C PHE A 258 13.97 -5.03 22.36
N ALA A 259 14.43 -5.14 23.61
CA ALA A 259 15.83 -5.42 23.93
C ALA A 259 16.29 -6.77 23.33
N ILE A 260 15.50 -7.83 23.49
CA ILE A 260 15.75 -9.15 22.90
C ILE A 260 15.79 -9.05 21.37
N PHE A 261 14.82 -8.36 20.75
CA PHE A 261 14.78 -8.17 19.31
C PHE A 261 16.03 -7.44 18.79
N ARG A 262 16.48 -6.39 19.47
CA ARG A 262 17.74 -5.69 19.14
C ARG A 262 18.95 -6.61 19.22
N CYS A 263 19.05 -7.43 20.28
CA CYS A 263 20.14 -8.40 20.41
C CYS A 263 20.15 -9.42 19.27
N ILE A 264 18.97 -9.89 18.84
CA ILE A 264 18.84 -10.81 17.70
C ILE A 264 19.31 -10.16 16.40
N ILE A 265 18.90 -8.91 16.12
CA ILE A 265 19.36 -8.18 14.94
C ILE A 265 20.87 -7.97 14.98
N GLN A 266 21.42 -7.56 16.12
CA GLN A 266 22.86 -7.32 16.27
C GLN A 266 23.67 -8.61 16.08
N ALA A 267 23.23 -9.72 16.66
CA ALA A 267 23.84 -11.03 16.46
C ALA A 267 23.75 -11.49 15.00
N GLY A 268 22.60 -11.28 14.35
CA GLY A 268 22.42 -11.59 12.92
C GLY A 268 23.28 -10.73 12.00
N GLY A 269 23.43 -9.43 12.29
CA GLY A 269 24.32 -8.52 11.56
C GLY A 269 25.79 -8.91 11.72
N LEU A 270 26.19 -9.26 12.94
CA LEU A 270 27.53 -9.78 13.23
C LEU A 270 27.81 -11.08 12.47
N LEU A 271 26.85 -12.01 12.44
CA LEU A 271 26.98 -13.28 11.70
C LEU A 271 27.08 -13.06 10.19
N LYS A 272 26.32 -12.12 9.62
CA LYS A 272 26.42 -11.76 8.19
C LYS A 272 27.78 -11.13 7.86
N TRP A 273 28.24 -10.22 8.71
CA TRP A 273 29.56 -9.61 8.59
C TRP A 273 30.69 -10.65 8.66
N ILE A 274 30.62 -11.60 9.61
CA ILE A 274 31.55 -12.73 9.70
C ILE A 274 31.48 -13.62 8.45
N ALA A 275 30.29 -13.80 7.88
CA ALA A 275 30.08 -14.58 6.66
C ALA A 275 30.42 -13.82 5.36
N GLY A 276 30.93 -12.58 5.45
CA GLY A 276 31.30 -11.76 4.29
C GLY A 276 30.13 -11.37 3.40
N ARG A 277 28.91 -11.26 3.96
CA ARG A 277 27.68 -10.87 3.25
C ARG A 277 27.08 -9.58 3.79
#